data_AF-A0A6I9PIJ2-F1
#
_entry.id   AF-A0A6I9PIJ2-F1
#
_cell.length_a   1.000
_cell.length_b   1.000
_cell.length_c   1.000
_cell.angle_alpha   90.00
_cell.angle_beta   90.00
_cell.angle_gamma   90.00
#
_symmetry.space_group_name_H-M   'P 1'
#
loop_
_entity.id
_entity.type
_entity.pdbx_description
1 polymer ?
#
loop_
_entity_poly.entity_id
_entity_poly.type
_entity_poly.pdbx_seq_one_letter_code
_entity_poly.pdbx_strand_id
1 'polypeptide(L)'
;KVKQTLPSSLLQTLGTKPIAHIDHFIPEMLGSAELAEEVSLDGSGKLVKITGCASPGKTVTIVVRGSNKLVIEEAERSIHDALCVIRCLVKRRSVTTAEFIPQISRRRDQWGEERNNSSLQRYNPDACFRH
;
A
#
# COMPACT_ATOMS: atom_id res chain seq x y z
N LYS A 1 -22.79 0.84 -19.86
CA LYS A 1 -21.39 0.36 -19.86
C LYS A 1 -20.94 0.14 -18.42
N VAL A 2 -21.19 -1.05 -17.86
CA VAL A 2 -20.59 -1.44 -16.57
C VAL A 2 -19.10 -1.59 -16.85
N LYS A 3 -18.22 -0.80 -16.22
CA LYS A 3 -16.77 -0.97 -16.37
C LYS A 3 -16.43 -2.40 -15.92
N GLN A 4 -16.08 -3.26 -16.86
CA GLN A 4 -15.99 -4.72 -16.70
C GLN A 4 -14.79 -5.21 -15.87
N THR A 5 -14.05 -4.31 -15.24
CA THR A 5 -12.94 -4.69 -14.36
C THR A 5 -13.08 -3.93 -13.05
N LEU A 6 -13.56 -4.64 -12.03
CA LEU A 6 -13.40 -4.19 -10.64
C LEU A 6 -11.90 -4.01 -10.37
N PRO A 7 -11.49 -2.99 -9.60
CA PRO A 7 -10.08 -2.82 -9.22
C PRO A 7 -9.57 -4.06 -8.47
N SER A 8 -8.31 -4.42 -8.71
CA SER A 8 -7.67 -5.59 -8.10
C SER A 8 -7.67 -5.58 -6.57
N SER A 9 -7.69 -4.38 -5.97
CA SER A 9 -7.80 -4.20 -4.52
C SER A 9 -9.10 -4.78 -3.97
N LEU A 10 -10.22 -4.60 -4.66
CA LEU A 10 -11.51 -5.18 -4.26
C LEU A 10 -11.49 -6.70 -4.36
N LEU A 11 -10.85 -7.24 -5.39
CA LEU A 11 -10.72 -8.69 -5.55
C LEU A 11 -9.94 -9.32 -4.40
N GLN A 12 -8.83 -8.68 -4.02
CA GLN A 12 -8.00 -9.13 -2.89
C GLN A 12 -8.72 -8.97 -1.55
N THR A 13 -9.53 -7.93 -1.39
CA THR A 13 -10.25 -7.64 -0.13
C THR A 13 -11.43 -8.58 0.08
N LEU A 14 -12.16 -8.91 -1.00
CA LEU A 14 -13.32 -9.80 -0.97
C LEU A 14 -12.92 -11.29 -1.03
N GLY A 15 -11.71 -11.60 -1.52
CA GLY A 15 -11.27 -12.96 -1.79
C GLY A 15 -11.82 -13.54 -3.11
N THR A 16 -12.50 -12.73 -3.92
CA THR A 16 -13.02 -13.12 -5.24
C THR A 16 -11.89 -13.30 -6.25
N LYS A 17 -12.01 -14.28 -7.15
CA LYS A 17 -11.14 -14.41 -8.33
C LYS A 17 -11.84 -13.83 -9.57
N PRO A 18 -11.14 -13.10 -10.44
CA PRO A 18 -11.74 -12.55 -11.65
C PRO A 18 -12.08 -13.68 -12.63
N ILE A 19 -13.32 -13.70 -13.10
CA ILE A 19 -13.83 -14.71 -14.03
C ILE A 19 -14.07 -14.05 -15.39
N ALA A 20 -13.45 -14.59 -16.45
CA ALA A 20 -13.58 -14.06 -17.81
C ALA A 20 -14.81 -14.58 -18.56
N HIS A 21 -15.26 -15.80 -18.23
CA HIS A 21 -16.35 -16.50 -18.92
C HIS A 21 -17.39 -17.00 -17.92
N ILE A 22 -18.67 -16.84 -18.27
CA ILE A 22 -19.83 -17.14 -17.41
C ILE A 22 -19.83 -18.62 -16.96
N ASP A 23 -19.28 -19.53 -17.75
CA ASP A 23 -19.22 -20.96 -17.44
C ASP A 23 -18.33 -21.29 -16.22
N HIS A 24 -17.43 -20.39 -15.84
CA HIS A 24 -16.55 -20.55 -14.67
C HIS A 24 -17.09 -19.81 -13.44
N PHE A 25 -18.38 -19.46 -13.43
CA PHE A 25 -19.04 -18.81 -12.30
C PHE A 25 -19.44 -19.83 -11.22
N ILE A 26 -18.43 -20.36 -10.53
CA ILE A 26 -18.57 -21.28 -9.40
C ILE A 26 -18.56 -20.54 -8.07
N PRO A 27 -19.28 -21.03 -7.04
CA PRO A 27 -19.42 -20.35 -5.75
C PRO A 27 -18.08 -20.14 -5.02
N GLU A 28 -17.08 -20.99 -5.28
CA GLU A 28 -15.73 -20.87 -4.72
C GLU A 28 -14.95 -19.63 -5.21
N MET A 29 -15.38 -19.02 -6.32
CA MET A 29 -14.75 -17.84 -6.90
C MET A 29 -15.37 -16.53 -6.40
N LEU A 30 -16.47 -16.64 -5.64
CA LEU A 30 -17.16 -15.52 -5.02
C LEU A 30 -16.52 -15.15 -3.69
N GLY A 31 -16.64 -13.88 -3.32
CA GLY A 31 -16.11 -13.33 -2.07
C GLY A 31 -17.24 -12.91 -1.15
N SER A 32 -16.90 -12.69 0.11
CA SER A 32 -17.85 -12.37 1.17
C SER A 32 -17.63 -10.96 1.71
N ALA A 33 -18.73 -10.23 1.88
CA ALA A 33 -18.79 -8.94 2.56
C ALA A 33 -20.06 -8.89 3.42
N GLU A 34 -19.96 -8.26 4.58
CA GLU A 34 -21.06 -8.11 5.53
C GLU A 34 -22.10 -7.08 5.06
N LEU A 35 -21.62 -5.94 4.55
CA LEU A 35 -22.49 -4.83 4.15
C LEU A 35 -21.97 -4.19 2.86
N ALA A 36 -22.85 -4.05 1.88
CA ALA A 36 -22.62 -3.27 0.68
C ALA A 36 -23.72 -2.21 0.57
N GLU A 37 -23.35 -0.94 0.75
CA GLU A 37 -24.26 0.19 0.72
C GLU A 37 -23.84 1.20 -0.35
N GLU A 38 -24.82 1.80 -1.03
CA GLU A 38 -24.59 2.91 -1.94
C GLU A 38 -24.76 4.22 -1.16
N VAL A 39 -23.64 4.89 -0.90
CA VAL A 39 -23.59 6.19 -0.24
C VAL A 39 -23.62 7.27 -1.32
N SER A 40 -24.68 8.07 -1.31
CA SER A 40 -24.73 9.29 -2.13
C SER A 40 -23.88 10.36 -1.45
N LEU A 41 -22.88 10.88 -2.16
CA LEU A 41 -22.07 11.98 -1.68
C LEU A 41 -22.68 13.29 -2.18
N ASP A 42 -22.96 14.21 -1.26
CA ASP A 42 -23.59 15.50 -1.54
C ASP A 42 -22.87 16.23 -2.69
N GLY A 43 -23.52 16.28 -3.85
CA GLY A 43 -23.03 16.98 -5.04
C GLY A 43 -21.94 16.29 -5.87
N SER A 44 -21.45 15.09 -5.51
CA SER A 44 -20.29 14.46 -6.19
C SER A 44 -20.53 13.06 -6.76
N GLY A 45 -21.77 12.57 -6.75
CA GLY A 45 -22.15 11.27 -7.30
C GLY A 45 -22.32 10.18 -6.24
N LYS A 46 -22.45 8.93 -6.69
CA LYS A 46 -22.72 7.78 -5.83
C LYS A 46 -21.46 6.94 -5.62
N LEU A 47 -21.21 6.53 -4.39
CA LEU A 47 -20.09 5.68 -4.00
C LEU A 47 -20.63 4.37 -3.41
N VAL A 48 -20.15 3.23 -3.89
CA VAL A 48 -20.47 1.93 -3.27
C VAL A 48 -19.44 1.65 -2.17
N LYS A 49 -19.90 1.63 -0.93
CA LYS A 49 -19.11 1.29 0.24
C LYS A 49 -19.35 -0.16 0.61
N ILE A 50 -18.27 -0.93 0.69
CA ILE A 50 -18.30 -2.34 1.04
C ILE A 50 -17.52 -2.50 2.35
N THR A 51 -18.19 -2.97 3.40
CA THR A 51 -17.63 -3.17 4.75
C THR A 51 -17.83 -4.59 5.24
N GLY A 52 -17.00 -5.00 6.22
CA GLY A 52 -17.03 -6.36 6.78
C GLY A 52 -16.57 -7.43 5.78
N CYS A 53 -15.47 -7.17 5.08
CA CYS A 53 -14.86 -8.11 4.14
C CYS A 53 -14.09 -9.21 4.88
N ALA A 54 -13.99 -10.40 4.29
CA ALA A 54 -13.33 -11.58 4.87
C ALA A 54 -11.87 -11.34 5.31
N SER A 55 -11.14 -10.42 4.66
CA SER A 55 -9.82 -9.97 5.11
C SER A 55 -9.84 -8.52 5.61
N PRO A 56 -10.23 -8.26 6.87
CA PRO A 56 -10.23 -6.92 7.42
C PRO A 56 -8.78 -6.38 7.49
N GLY A 57 -8.57 -5.15 7.03
CA GLY A 57 -7.33 -4.39 7.25
C GLY A 57 -6.25 -4.44 6.15
N LYS A 58 -6.42 -5.23 5.08
CA LYS A 58 -5.45 -5.25 3.96
C LYS A 58 -5.63 -4.12 2.95
N THR A 59 -6.81 -3.53 2.89
CA THR A 59 -7.15 -2.49 1.92
C THR A 59 -8.02 -1.46 2.58
N VAL A 60 -7.60 -0.20 2.44
CA VAL A 60 -8.31 0.97 2.95
C VAL A 60 -8.56 1.90 1.77
N THR A 61 -9.71 2.57 1.76
CA THR A 61 -10.06 3.57 0.75
C THR A 61 -10.27 4.90 1.44
N ILE A 62 -9.51 5.91 1.05
CA ILE A 62 -9.60 7.28 1.57
C ILE A 62 -10.24 8.13 0.48
N VAL A 63 -11.37 8.77 0.79
CA VAL A 63 -12.06 9.66 -0.13
C VAL A 63 -11.65 11.09 0.18
N VAL A 64 -10.87 11.69 -0.72
CA VAL A 64 -10.43 13.09 -0.60
C VAL A 64 -11.38 13.97 -1.39
N ARG A 65 -11.84 15.08 -0.80
CA ARG A 65 -12.69 16.09 -1.44
C ARG A 65 -11.98 17.44 -1.39
N GLY A 66 -12.07 18.20 -2.48
CA GLY A 66 -11.47 19.52 -2.58
C GLY A 66 -12.15 20.37 -3.65
N SER A 67 -12.07 21.68 -3.52
CA SER A 67 -12.72 22.63 -4.42
C SER A 67 -12.02 22.80 -5.77
N ASN A 68 -10.73 22.42 -5.86
CA ASN A 68 -9.91 22.53 -7.06
C ASN A 68 -9.11 21.24 -7.27
N LYS A 69 -8.96 20.82 -8.54
CA LYS A 69 -8.16 19.64 -8.92
C LYS A 69 -6.73 19.71 -8.42
N LEU A 70 -6.10 20.90 -8.46
CA LEU A 70 -4.73 21.09 -7.97
C LEU A 70 -4.59 20.74 -6.47
N VAL A 71 -5.61 21.06 -5.67
CA VAL A 71 -5.62 20.75 -4.23
C VAL A 71 -5.81 19.25 -4.00
N ILE A 72 -6.63 18.59 -4.82
CA ILE A 72 -6.87 17.15 -4.72
C ILE A 72 -5.60 16.37 -5.10
N GLU A 73 -4.93 16.75 -6.18
CA GLU A 73 -3.67 16.13 -6.62
C GLU A 73 -2.57 16.29 -5.58
N GLU A 74 -2.45 17.48 -4.98
CA GLU A 74 -1.47 17.72 -3.91
C GLU A 74 -1.81 16.94 -2.63
N ALA A 75 -3.10 16.82 -2.29
CA ALA A 75 -3.54 16.01 -1.16
C ALA A 75 -3.24 14.51 -1.36
N GLU A 76 -3.45 13.98 -2.56
CA GLU A 76 -3.09 12.60 -2.90
C GLU A 76 -1.57 12.36 -2.72
N ARG A 77 -0.75 13.29 -3.22
CA ARG A 77 0.71 13.22 -3.07
C ARG A 77 1.14 13.29 -1.61
N SER A 78 0.57 14.21 -0.84
CA SER A 78 0.88 14.39 0.58
C SER A 78 0.53 13.14 1.40
N ILE A 79 -0.63 12.52 1.13
CA ILE A 79 -1.04 11.26 1.77
C ILE A 79 -0.09 10.13 1.39
N HIS A 80 0.29 10.02 0.12
CA HIS A 80 1.23 9.01 -0.34
C HIS A 80 2.58 9.11 0.40
N ASP A 81 3.11 10.33 0.54
CA ASP A 81 4.38 10.56 1.23
C ASP A 81 4.29 10.23 2.73
N ALA A 82 3.21 10.64 3.39
CA ALA A 82 2.96 10.30 4.80
C ALA A 82 2.88 8.78 5.01
N LEU A 83 2.16 8.05 4.15
CA LEU A 83 2.08 6.60 4.19
C LEU A 83 3.44 5.93 3.96
N CYS A 84 4.26 6.48 3.06
CA CYS A 84 5.62 6.02 2.85
C CYS A 84 6.48 6.16 4.12
N VAL A 85 6.39 7.29 4.81
CA VAL A 85 7.11 7.53 6.08
C VAL A 85 6.65 6.57 7.17
N ILE A 86 5.34 6.44 7.39
CA ILE A 86 4.79 5.52 8.39
C ILE A 86 5.24 4.09 8.12
N ARG A 87 5.21 3.65 6.85
CA ARG A 87 5.70 2.32 6.45
C ARG A 87 7.17 2.12 6.80
N CYS A 88 8.02 3.13 6.59
CA CYS A 88 9.43 3.06 6.96
C CYS A 88 9.60 2.95 8.49
N LEU A 89 8.83 3.72 9.26
CA LEU A 89 8.87 3.71 10.73
C LEU A 89 8.39 2.39 11.34
N VAL A 90 7.36 1.77 10.75
CA VAL A 90 6.87 0.46 11.20
C VAL A 90 7.89 -0.64 10.93
N LYS A 91 8.57 -0.61 9.77
CA LYS A 91 9.61 -1.58 9.43
C LYS A 91 10.89 -1.39 10.24
N ARG A 92 11.25 -0.14 10.54
CA ARG A 92 12.42 0.19 11.37
C ARG A 92 12.09 1.31 12.33
N ARG A 93 12.20 1.01 13.63
CA ARG A 93 11.93 1.94 14.72
C ARG A 93 13.11 2.88 15.01
N SER A 94 13.83 3.29 13.97
CA SER A 94 14.98 4.21 14.08
C SER A 94 14.74 5.40 13.17
N VAL A 95 14.74 6.60 13.75
CA VAL A 95 14.73 7.86 13.00
C VAL A 95 16.11 8.47 13.15
N THR A 96 16.78 8.71 12.03
CA THR A 96 18.01 9.49 11.99
C THR A 96 17.66 10.87 11.46
N THR A 97 18.12 11.92 12.15
CA THR A 97 17.99 13.28 11.64
C THR A 97 18.89 13.48 10.42
N ALA A 98 18.49 14.41 9.55
CA ALA A 98 19.11 14.58 8.24
C ALA A 98 20.62 14.88 8.35
N GLU A 99 21.06 15.60 9.39
CA GLU A 99 22.48 15.92 9.59
C GLU A 99 23.38 14.70 9.83
N PHE A 100 22.84 13.59 10.32
CA PHE A 100 23.63 12.37 10.56
C PHE A 100 23.58 11.38 9.39
N ILE A 101 22.71 11.58 8.37
CA ILE A 101 22.62 10.70 7.19
C ILE A 101 23.98 10.57 6.45
N PRO A 102 24.70 11.67 6.16
CA PRO A 102 26.01 11.58 5.49
C PRO A 102 27.05 10.83 6.32
N GLN A 103 27.00 10.97 7.65
CA GLN A 103 27.93 10.31 8.57
C GLN A 103 27.67 8.80 8.66
N ILE A 104 26.39 8.40 8.71
CA ILE A 104 25.99 6.99 8.67
C ILE A 104 26.36 6.38 7.31
N SER A 105 26.16 7.09 6.20
CA SER A 105 26.56 6.61 4.88
C SER A 105 28.07 6.36 4.82
N ARG A 106 28.90 7.33 5.22
CA ARG A 106 30.36 7.17 5.23
C ARG A 106 30.83 6.02 6.11
N ARG A 107 30.24 5.88 7.30
CA ARG A 107 30.51 4.71 8.16
C ARG A 107 30.12 3.44 7.43
N ARG A 108 28.93 3.35 6.84
CA ARG A 108 28.50 2.15 6.10
C ARG A 108 29.48 1.78 4.98
N ASP A 109 30.01 2.76 4.26
CA ASP A 109 30.95 2.54 3.17
C ASP A 109 32.30 2.02 3.70
N GLN A 110 32.85 2.63 4.75
CA GLN A 110 34.06 2.15 5.45
C GLN A 110 33.89 0.71 5.96
N TRP A 111 32.75 0.40 6.59
CA TRP A 111 32.41 -0.95 7.03
C TRP A 111 32.20 -1.92 5.86
N GLY A 112 31.86 -1.44 4.66
CA GLY A 112 31.82 -2.24 3.43
C GLY A 112 33.22 -2.62 2.96
N GLU A 113 34.15 -1.68 3.04
CA GLU A 113 35.54 -1.83 2.62
C GLU A 113 36.34 -2.74 3.57
N GLU A 114 36.14 -2.58 4.88
CA GLU A 114 36.70 -3.47 5.91
C GLU A 114 36.21 -4.92 5.75
N ARG A 115 34.94 -5.12 5.33
CA ARG A 115 34.38 -6.46 5.06
C ARG A 115 34.98 -7.13 3.82
N ASN A 116 35.38 -6.38 2.81
CA ASN A 116 36.05 -6.94 1.62
C ASN A 116 37.46 -7.43 1.94
N ASN A 117 38.06 -6.98 3.06
CA ASN A 117 39.42 -7.31 3.47
C ASN A 117 39.49 -8.38 4.57
N SER A 118 38.35 -8.86 5.10
CA SER A 118 38.30 -9.89 6.14
C SER A 118 37.48 -11.10 5.70
N SER A 119 38.10 -12.29 5.68
CA SER A 119 37.50 -13.60 5.34
C SER A 119 36.45 -14.11 6.35
N LEU A 120 35.81 -13.25 7.12
CA LEU A 120 34.90 -13.59 8.21
C LEU A 120 33.43 -13.61 7.76
N GLN A 121 32.69 -14.57 8.33
CA GLN A 121 31.38 -15.05 7.88
C GLN A 121 30.33 -13.96 7.59
N ARG A 122 29.56 -14.22 6.54
CA ARG A 122 28.53 -13.34 5.97
C ARG A 122 27.40 -13.08 6.98
N TYR A 123 27.30 -11.85 7.48
CA TYR A 123 26.00 -11.29 7.87
C TYR A 123 25.45 -10.50 6.68
N ASN A 124 24.21 -10.78 6.26
CA ASN A 124 23.59 -10.20 5.06
C ASN A 124 22.86 -8.89 5.38
N PRO A 125 23.39 -7.71 5.00
CA PRO A 125 22.77 -6.42 5.29
C PRO A 125 21.70 -6.01 4.26
N ASP A 126 21.53 -6.77 3.17
CA ASP A 126 20.49 -6.49 2.16
C ASP A 126 19.08 -6.89 2.63
N ALA A 127 18.97 -7.62 3.75
CA ALA A 127 17.70 -7.86 4.47
C ALA A 127 16.96 -6.56 4.86
N CYS A 128 17.64 -5.43 4.72
CA CYS A 128 17.15 -4.12 5.11
C CYS A 128 16.53 -3.32 3.95
N PHE A 129 16.84 -3.63 2.68
CA PHE A 129 16.38 -2.81 1.53
C PHE A 129 16.00 -3.58 0.26
N ARG A 130 16.16 -4.90 0.19
CA ARG A 130 15.48 -5.72 -0.84
C ARG A 130 14.34 -6.51 -0.20
N HIS A 131 13.34 -6.78 -1.01
CA HIS A 131 12.25 -7.71 -0.73
C HIS A 131 12.76 -9.04 -0.15
#